data_AF-A0A8K0W2C4-F1
#
_entry.id   AF-A0A8K0W2C4-F1
#
_cell.length_a   1.000
_cell.length_b   1.000
_cell.length_c   1.000
_cell.angle_alpha   90.00
_cell.angle_beta   90.00
_cell.angle_gamma   90.00
#
_symmetry.space_group_name_H-M   'P 1'
#
loop_
_entity.id
_entity.type
_entity.pdbx_description
1 polymer ?
#
loop_
_entity_poly.entity_id
_entity_poly.type
_entity_poly.pdbx_seq_one_letter_code
_entity_poly.pdbx_strand_id
1 'polypeptide(L)'
;MTKLPLEIRRMIYARTLGGASIHLATYNGKPSAMECWRDECLCDYFDPLLEKKLSFGTGLLRTCRVIYSEAVEYLYSANQFCLSTDRDEIPTLEHLSWYFLPQRLSQIRDMRIHWPLDSYHFFLSPDVFPMPQVAWARSWEALSRLTGLQRLHIDVTCRHLHGSPRELWQEQGEEFMKMARTIIAPREFVVILSDPECETDYDVGESRCVLRLPEVPRPTDDPSLL
;
A
#
# COMPACT_ATOMS: atom_id res chain seq x y z
N MET A 1 29.05 -2.17 28.91
CA MET A 1 29.68 -2.07 27.58
C MET A 1 29.00 -3.08 26.66
N THR A 2 28.38 -2.62 25.57
CA THR A 2 27.92 -3.51 24.49
C THR A 2 29.13 -3.94 23.67
N LYS A 3 29.35 -5.26 23.53
CA LYS A 3 30.54 -5.82 22.84
C LYS A 3 30.52 -5.63 21.32
N LEU A 4 29.39 -5.22 20.75
CA LEU A 4 29.20 -5.04 19.32
C LEU A 4 28.97 -3.56 18.96
N PRO A 5 29.68 -3.00 17.97
CA PRO A 5 29.46 -1.64 17.49
C PRO A 5 28.01 -1.41 17.03
N LEU A 6 27.54 -0.16 17.10
CA LEU A 6 26.15 0.19 16.76
C LEU A 6 25.84 -0.12 15.29
N GLU A 7 26.79 0.09 14.40
CA GLU A 7 26.66 -0.14 12.96
C GLU A 7 26.36 -1.61 12.68
N ILE A 8 27.11 -2.52 13.30
CA ILE A 8 26.90 -3.96 13.14
C ILE A 8 25.56 -4.38 13.74
N ARG A 9 25.17 -3.82 14.90
CA ARG A 9 23.85 -4.08 15.48
C ARG A 9 22.71 -3.63 14.56
N ARG A 10 22.83 -2.46 13.95
CA ARG A 10 21.89 -1.93 12.95
C ARG A 10 21.76 -2.85 11.73
N MET A 11 22.88 -3.38 11.22
CA MET A 11 22.85 -4.38 10.15
C MET A 11 22.08 -5.64 10.55
N ILE A 12 22.29 -6.13 11.79
CA ILE A 12 21.56 -7.29 12.33
C ILE A 12 20.07 -6.97 12.45
N TYR A 13 19.71 -5.80 12.98
CA TYR A 13 18.31 -5.39 13.13
C TYR A 13 17.60 -5.28 11.78
N ALA A 14 18.22 -4.62 10.80
CA ALA A 14 17.69 -4.52 9.44
C ALA A 14 17.44 -5.90 8.82
N ARG A 15 18.36 -6.86 9.03
CA ARG A 15 18.22 -8.21 8.49
C ARG A 15 17.20 -9.07 9.23
N THR A 16 17.00 -8.82 10.52
CA THR A 16 16.13 -9.64 11.39
C THR A 16 14.68 -9.14 11.41
N LEU A 17 14.48 -7.83 11.20
CA LEU A 17 13.17 -7.18 11.24
C LEU A 17 12.71 -6.68 9.87
N GLY A 18 13.57 -6.73 8.85
CA GLY A 18 13.31 -6.24 7.50
C GLY A 18 13.30 -7.34 6.44
N GLY A 19 12.99 -6.94 5.21
CA GLY A 19 12.96 -7.81 4.03
C GLY A 19 11.65 -8.56 3.83
N ALA A 20 10.61 -8.26 4.60
CA ALA A 20 9.29 -8.85 4.43
C ALA A 20 8.36 -7.94 3.62
N SER A 21 7.48 -8.58 2.85
CA SER A 21 6.27 -7.96 2.31
C SER A 21 5.10 -8.25 3.26
N ILE A 22 4.48 -7.20 3.78
CA ILE A 22 3.48 -7.28 4.86
C ILE A 22 2.13 -6.86 4.29
N HIS A 23 1.19 -7.80 4.22
CA HIS A 23 -0.21 -7.48 4.00
C HIS A 23 -0.78 -6.88 5.28
N LEU A 24 -1.37 -5.69 5.18
CA LEU A 24 -1.99 -5.00 6.30
C LEU A 24 -3.43 -4.64 5.92
N ALA A 25 -4.37 -5.08 6.74
CA ALA A 25 -5.80 -4.91 6.54
C ALA A 25 -6.50 -4.53 7.86
N THR A 26 -7.73 -4.04 7.76
CA THR A 26 -8.57 -3.70 8.90
C THR A 26 -9.65 -4.75 9.04
N TYR A 27 -9.66 -5.47 10.16
CA TYR A 27 -10.62 -6.52 10.42
C TYR A 27 -11.25 -6.32 11.80
N ASN A 28 -12.58 -6.19 11.87
CA ASN A 28 -13.31 -5.88 13.11
C ASN A 28 -12.72 -4.65 13.85
N GLY A 29 -12.38 -3.60 13.10
CA GLY A 29 -11.82 -2.35 13.62
C GLY A 29 -10.38 -2.45 14.16
N LYS A 30 -9.68 -3.56 13.94
CA LYS A 30 -8.30 -3.78 14.39
C LYS A 30 -7.36 -4.01 13.20
N PRO A 31 -6.08 -3.61 13.32
CA PRO A 31 -5.10 -3.93 12.31
C PRO A 31 -4.79 -5.43 12.33
N SER A 32 -4.87 -6.07 11.18
CA SER A 32 -4.41 -7.44 10.94
C SER A 32 -3.23 -7.38 9.98
N ALA A 33 -2.12 -8.01 10.36
CA ALA A 33 -0.91 -8.01 9.56
C ALA A 33 -0.41 -9.44 9.34
N MET A 34 -0.16 -9.77 8.07
CA MET A 34 0.28 -11.08 7.64
C MET A 34 1.48 -10.95 6.68
N GLU A 35 2.31 -11.97 6.64
CA GLU A 35 3.45 -12.03 5.74
C GLU A 35 2.98 -12.56 4.37
N CYS A 36 3.27 -11.78 3.34
CA CYS A 36 3.12 -12.21 1.96
C CYS A 36 4.08 -13.37 1.69
N TRP A 37 3.65 -14.32 0.87
CA TRP A 37 4.49 -15.43 0.41
C TRP A 37 5.59 -15.05 -0.60
N ARG A 38 5.60 -13.80 -1.08
CA ARG A 38 6.45 -13.27 -2.14
C ARG A 38 7.35 -12.21 -1.53
N ASP A 39 8.58 -12.13 -2.02
CA ASP A 39 9.55 -11.13 -1.56
C ASP A 39 9.09 -9.71 -1.94
N GLU A 40 8.57 -9.53 -3.16
CA GLU A 40 7.88 -8.33 -3.61
C GLU A 40 6.40 -8.67 -3.82
N CYS A 41 5.53 -8.00 -3.07
CA CYS A 41 4.11 -8.26 -3.16
C CYS A 41 3.52 -7.62 -4.42
N LEU A 42 2.87 -8.45 -5.22
CA LEU A 42 2.05 -8.07 -6.37
C LEU A 42 0.63 -8.62 -6.22
N CYS A 43 0.22 -8.93 -4.98
CA CYS A 43 -1.07 -9.53 -4.71
C CYS A 43 -2.16 -8.46 -4.85
N ASP A 44 -3.16 -8.75 -5.68
CA ASP A 44 -4.41 -8.00 -5.78
C ASP A 44 -5.36 -8.34 -4.61
N TYR A 45 -5.23 -9.55 -4.07
CA TYR A 45 -6.06 -10.04 -2.98
C TYR A 45 -5.26 -10.70 -1.86
N PHE A 46 -5.75 -10.54 -0.63
CA PHE A 46 -5.20 -11.14 0.58
C PHE A 46 -5.90 -12.46 0.84
N ASP A 47 -5.21 -13.59 0.71
CA ASP A 47 -5.74 -14.93 0.97
C ASP A 47 -5.25 -15.49 2.33
N PRO A 48 -6.10 -15.51 3.38
CA PRO A 48 -5.78 -16.04 4.71
C PRO A 48 -5.30 -17.49 4.72
N LEU A 49 -5.60 -18.29 3.68
CA LEU A 49 -5.11 -19.67 3.59
C LEU A 49 -3.65 -19.74 3.15
N LEU A 50 -3.20 -18.72 2.42
CA LEU A 50 -1.88 -18.66 1.79
C LEU A 50 -0.94 -17.72 2.55
N GLU A 51 -1.52 -16.79 3.29
CA GLU A 51 -0.83 -15.87 4.18
C GLU A 51 -0.23 -16.58 5.39
N LYS A 52 0.99 -16.17 5.74
CA LYS A 52 1.70 -16.68 6.91
C LYS A 52 1.64 -15.65 8.02
N LYS A 53 1.65 -16.13 9.26
CA LYS A 53 1.90 -15.23 10.41
C LYS A 53 3.27 -14.60 10.23
N LEU A 54 3.38 -13.31 10.54
CA LEU A 54 4.64 -12.56 10.50
C LEU A 54 5.73 -13.32 11.24
N SER A 55 6.72 -13.81 10.49
CA SER A 55 7.74 -14.72 11.00
C SER A 55 9.02 -14.00 11.45
N PHE A 56 9.17 -12.72 11.11
CA PHE A 56 10.35 -11.93 11.49
C PHE A 56 10.33 -11.51 12.97
N GLY A 57 11.53 -11.27 13.51
CA GLY A 57 11.86 -11.37 14.94
C GLY A 57 11.26 -10.32 15.87
N THR A 58 9.94 -10.15 15.93
CA THR A 58 9.28 -9.25 16.90
C THR A 58 9.61 -9.60 18.35
N GLY A 59 9.96 -10.86 18.64
CA GLY A 59 10.54 -11.28 19.92
C GLY A 59 11.82 -10.52 20.30
N LEU A 60 12.65 -10.15 19.31
CA LEU A 60 13.85 -9.33 19.52
C LEU A 60 13.50 -7.98 20.15
N LEU A 61 12.44 -7.32 19.66
CA LEU A 61 11.98 -6.03 20.19
C LEU A 61 11.47 -6.12 21.64
N ARG A 62 11.15 -7.32 22.12
CA ARG A 62 10.65 -7.58 23.47
C ARG A 62 11.75 -7.98 24.46
N THR A 63 13.00 -8.07 24.03
CA THR A 63 14.13 -8.49 24.88
C THR A 63 14.51 -7.42 25.90
N CYS A 64 14.78 -6.20 25.46
CA CYS A 64 15.11 -5.07 26.33
C CYS A 64 14.83 -3.71 25.67
N ARG A 65 14.78 -2.64 26.48
CA ARG A 65 14.51 -1.27 26.01
C ARG A 65 15.57 -0.73 25.05
N VAL A 66 16.83 -1.10 25.22
CA VAL A 66 17.93 -0.66 24.35
C VAL A 66 17.73 -1.24 22.95
N ILE A 67 17.55 -2.56 22.83
CA ILE A 67 17.28 -3.21 21.55
C ILE A 67 16.01 -2.63 20.92
N TYR A 68 14.92 -2.46 21.69
CA TYR A 68 13.72 -1.82 21.18
C TYR A 68 14.02 -0.44 20.56
N SER A 69 14.71 0.44 21.30
CA SER A 69 14.99 1.81 20.86
C SER A 69 15.85 1.88 19.60
N GLU A 70 16.75 0.92 19.40
CA GLU A 70 17.65 0.89 18.25
C GLU A 70 17.08 0.14 17.05
N ALA A 71 16.20 -0.83 17.28
CA ALA A 71 15.77 -1.78 16.25
C ALA A 71 14.37 -1.51 15.70
N VAL A 72 13.49 -0.87 16.48
CA VAL A 72 12.07 -0.69 16.12
C VAL A 72 11.87 0.07 14.81
N GLU A 73 12.80 0.93 14.40
CA GLU A 73 12.69 1.64 13.12
C GLU A 73 12.74 0.70 11.90
N TYR A 74 13.46 -0.42 12.01
CA TYR A 74 13.61 -1.38 10.91
C TYR A 74 12.33 -2.18 10.66
N LEU A 75 11.47 -2.32 11.67
CA LEU A 75 10.14 -2.90 11.50
C LEU A 75 9.31 -2.13 10.46
N TYR A 76 9.51 -0.82 10.36
CA TYR A 76 8.74 0.05 9.46
C TYR A 76 9.52 0.42 8.20
N SER A 77 10.83 0.64 8.33
CA SER A 77 11.64 1.20 7.25
C SER A 77 12.28 0.19 6.31
N ALA A 78 12.36 -1.09 6.72
CA ALA A 78 13.01 -2.14 5.96
C ALA A 78 12.02 -3.19 5.41
N ASN A 79 10.71 -2.92 5.45
CA ASN A 79 9.67 -3.80 4.93
C ASN A 79 8.81 -3.05 3.91
N GLN A 80 8.17 -3.82 3.03
CA GLN A 80 7.12 -3.34 2.14
C GLN A 80 5.76 -3.55 2.81
N PHE A 81 4.94 -2.49 2.87
CA PHE A 81 3.56 -2.59 3.35
C PHE A 81 2.59 -2.63 2.19
N CYS A 82 1.72 -3.62 2.17
CA CYS A 82 0.76 -3.85 1.11
C CYS A 82 -0.64 -3.70 1.69
N LEU A 83 -1.44 -2.83 1.08
CA LEU A 83 -2.84 -2.63 1.44
C LEU A 83 -3.72 -3.12 0.29
N SER A 84 -4.87 -3.72 0.59
CA SER A 84 -5.90 -4.03 -0.39
C SER A 84 -7.26 -3.63 0.19
N THR A 85 -8.02 -2.84 -0.56
CA THR A 85 -9.37 -2.43 -0.12
C THR A 85 -10.46 -3.43 -0.50
N ASP A 86 -10.10 -4.58 -1.08
CA ASP A 86 -11.06 -5.59 -1.54
C ASP A 86 -11.82 -6.26 -0.39
N ARG A 87 -11.11 -6.53 0.71
CA ARG A 87 -11.63 -7.24 1.89
C ARG A 87 -11.81 -6.34 3.10
N ASP A 88 -11.45 -5.08 2.95
CA ASP A 88 -11.53 -4.11 4.02
C ASP A 88 -12.98 -3.71 4.22
N GLU A 89 -13.53 -4.05 5.39
CA GLU A 89 -14.81 -3.46 5.85
C GLU A 89 -14.71 -1.92 5.89
N ILE A 90 -13.49 -1.39 6.11
CA ILE A 90 -13.17 0.02 6.16
C ILE A 90 -11.76 0.26 5.59
N PRO A 91 -11.52 1.27 4.74
CA PRO A 91 -10.20 1.51 4.14
C PRO A 91 -9.09 1.62 5.18
N THR A 92 -8.18 0.64 5.18
CA THR A 92 -7.08 0.54 6.15
C THR A 92 -6.19 1.78 6.17
N LEU A 93 -6.03 2.41 5.00
CA LEU A 93 -5.21 3.60 4.81
C LEU A 93 -5.68 4.78 5.69
N GLU A 94 -6.99 4.98 5.84
CA GLU A 94 -7.54 6.02 6.73
C GLU A 94 -7.23 5.76 8.21
N HIS A 95 -7.13 4.49 8.59
CA HIS A 95 -7.02 4.03 9.98
C HIS A 95 -5.58 3.91 10.46
N LEU A 96 -4.59 4.05 9.57
CA LEU A 96 -3.18 3.95 9.91
C LEU A 96 -2.79 4.88 11.07
N SER A 97 -3.36 6.08 11.13
CA SER A 97 -3.12 7.04 12.21
C SER A 97 -3.65 6.62 13.58
N TRP A 98 -4.61 5.69 13.63
CA TRP A 98 -5.12 5.10 14.86
C TRP A 98 -4.30 3.89 15.30
N TYR A 99 -3.70 3.17 14.35
CA TYR A 99 -2.91 1.97 14.63
C TYR A 99 -1.45 2.28 14.95
N PHE A 100 -0.91 3.34 14.37
CA PHE A 100 0.51 3.68 14.47
C PHE A 100 0.70 5.09 15.00
N LEU A 101 1.72 5.25 15.85
CA LEU A 101 2.16 6.59 16.24
C LEU A 101 2.67 7.36 15.02
N PRO A 102 2.50 8.69 14.95
CA PRO A 102 2.97 9.50 13.82
C PRO A 102 4.45 9.29 13.48
N GLN A 103 5.30 9.11 14.49
CA GLN A 103 6.74 8.84 14.29
C GLN A 103 7.02 7.47 13.66
N ARG A 104 6.10 6.51 13.75
CA ARG A 104 6.21 5.19 13.11
C ARG A 104 5.70 5.23 11.69
N LEU A 105 4.62 5.98 11.44
CA LEU A 105 4.14 6.21 10.08
C LEU A 105 5.19 6.91 9.21
N SER A 106 5.90 7.90 9.75
CA SER A 106 7.00 8.55 9.02
C SER A 106 8.25 7.69 8.84
N GLN A 107 8.28 6.48 9.41
CA GLN A 107 9.34 5.50 9.17
C GLN A 107 9.01 4.54 8.02
N ILE A 108 7.75 4.45 7.59
CA ILE A 108 7.35 3.61 6.45
C ILE A 108 7.98 4.18 5.18
N ARG A 109 8.69 3.32 4.43
CA ARG A 109 9.45 3.72 3.23
C ARG A 109 8.91 3.10 1.94
N ASP A 110 8.34 1.91 1.98
CA ASP A 110 7.83 1.19 0.81
C ASP A 110 6.39 0.78 1.06
N MET A 111 5.48 1.28 0.23
CA MET A 111 4.05 0.98 0.30
C MET A 111 3.53 0.63 -1.09
N ARG A 112 2.79 -0.48 -1.15
CA ARG A 112 1.98 -0.87 -2.30
C ARG A 112 0.51 -0.89 -1.91
N ILE A 113 -0.35 -0.42 -2.80
CA ILE A 113 -1.79 -0.39 -2.57
C ILE A 113 -2.46 -1.00 -3.77
N HIS A 114 -3.21 -2.07 -3.54
CA HIS A 114 -4.17 -2.55 -4.51
C HIS A 114 -5.52 -1.89 -4.24
N TRP A 115 -6.00 -1.14 -5.23
CA TRP A 115 -7.18 -0.30 -5.09
C TRP A 115 -8.26 -0.67 -6.11
N PRO A 116 -9.14 -1.63 -5.78
CA PRO A 116 -10.30 -1.95 -6.59
C PRO A 116 -11.35 -0.83 -6.52
N LEU A 117 -11.49 -0.10 -7.62
CA LEU A 117 -12.49 0.95 -7.84
C LEU A 117 -13.91 0.41 -7.98
N ASP A 118 -14.05 -0.90 -8.06
CA ASP A 118 -15.32 -1.59 -8.20
C ASP A 118 -15.78 -2.30 -6.95
N SER A 119 -15.03 -2.15 -5.85
CA SER A 119 -15.50 -2.54 -4.53
C SER A 119 -16.89 -1.92 -4.31
N TYR A 120 -17.82 -2.72 -3.77
CA TYR A 120 -19.26 -2.42 -3.61
C TYR A 120 -19.59 -0.99 -3.12
N HIS A 121 -18.64 -0.34 -2.47
CA HIS A 121 -18.72 1.05 -2.06
C HIS A 121 -18.75 2.02 -3.26
N PHE A 122 -17.86 1.92 -4.25
CA PHE A 122 -17.62 2.98 -5.24
C PHE A 122 -18.77 3.26 -6.23
N PHE A 123 -19.58 2.26 -6.58
CA PHE A 123 -20.59 2.36 -7.62
C PHE A 123 -22.02 2.63 -7.12
N LEU A 124 -22.23 2.76 -5.81
CA LEU A 124 -23.49 3.28 -5.31
C LEU A 124 -23.55 4.79 -5.60
N SER A 125 -24.62 5.24 -6.27
CA SER A 125 -24.80 6.65 -6.65
C SER A 125 -24.48 7.58 -5.47
N PRO A 126 -23.75 8.70 -5.69
CA PRO A 126 -23.46 9.70 -4.66
C PRO A 126 -24.71 10.18 -3.91
N ASP A 127 -25.87 10.15 -4.56
CA ASP A 127 -27.16 10.55 -3.99
C ASP A 127 -27.72 9.53 -2.98
N VAL A 128 -27.27 8.27 -3.05
CA VAL A 128 -27.72 7.17 -2.18
C VAL A 128 -26.67 6.87 -1.11
N PHE A 129 -25.37 6.94 -1.45
CA PHE A 129 -24.25 6.79 -0.52
C PHE A 129 -23.07 7.71 -0.93
N PRO A 130 -22.92 8.90 -0.34
CA PRO A 130 -21.80 9.82 -0.64
C PRO A 130 -20.46 9.37 -0.04
N MET A 131 -20.46 8.30 0.76
CA MET A 131 -19.31 7.79 1.51
C MET A 131 -18.08 7.34 0.70
N PRO A 132 -18.17 6.76 -0.52
CA PRO A 132 -17.04 6.17 -1.22
C PRO A 132 -16.03 7.21 -1.73
N GLN A 133 -16.52 8.31 -2.32
CA GLN A 133 -15.66 9.40 -2.79
C GLN A 133 -14.96 10.12 -1.62
N VAL A 134 -15.65 10.25 -0.49
CA VAL A 134 -15.06 10.85 0.72
C VAL A 134 -13.96 9.95 1.30
N ALA A 135 -14.21 8.65 1.37
CA ALA A 135 -13.23 7.67 1.85
C ALA A 135 -11.99 7.62 0.93
N TRP A 136 -12.22 7.71 -0.38
CA TRP A 136 -11.17 7.84 -1.38
C TRP A 136 -10.32 9.09 -1.16
N ALA A 137 -10.93 10.27 -1.06
CA ALA A 137 -10.21 11.52 -0.83
C ALA A 137 -9.41 11.50 0.49
N ARG A 138 -9.98 10.93 1.56
CA ARG A 138 -9.30 10.74 2.85
C ARG A 138 -8.10 9.80 2.76
N SER A 139 -8.18 8.78 1.91
CA SER A 139 -7.07 7.87 1.66
C SER A 139 -5.90 8.60 0.99
N TRP A 140 -6.17 9.44 -0.02
CA TRP A 140 -5.15 10.31 -0.61
C TRP A 140 -4.54 11.30 0.40
N GLU A 141 -5.39 11.91 1.22
CA GLU A 141 -4.93 12.79 2.30
C GLU A 141 -4.07 12.03 3.34
N ALA A 142 -4.40 10.78 3.64
CA ALA A 142 -3.59 9.95 4.51
C ALA A 142 -2.21 9.66 3.91
N LEU A 143 -2.13 9.41 2.60
CA LEU A 143 -0.87 9.22 1.90
C LEU A 143 0.02 10.46 1.90
N SER A 144 -0.55 11.66 1.72
CA SER A 144 0.24 12.90 1.74
C SER A 144 0.89 13.16 3.11
N ARG A 145 0.31 12.61 4.19
CA ARG A 145 0.88 12.65 5.56
C ARG A 145 2.04 11.66 5.77
N LEU A 146 2.23 10.67 4.89
CA LEU A 146 3.34 9.71 4.97
C LEU A 146 4.63 10.32 4.40
N THR A 147 5.14 11.34 5.08
CA THR A 147 6.34 12.10 4.66
C THR A 147 7.63 11.29 4.62
N GLY A 148 7.63 10.09 5.20
CA GLY A 148 8.74 9.14 5.15
C GLY A 148 8.80 8.31 3.88
N LEU A 149 7.72 8.25 3.12
CA LEU A 149 7.56 7.31 2.02
C LEU A 149 8.60 7.56 0.93
N GLN A 150 9.20 6.49 0.40
CA GLN A 150 10.22 6.54 -0.65
C GLN A 150 9.74 5.87 -1.93
N ARG A 151 9.01 4.75 -1.80
CA ARG A 151 8.40 3.99 -2.89
C ARG A 151 6.90 3.89 -2.61
N LEU A 152 6.09 4.38 -3.54
CA LEU A 152 4.63 4.24 -3.53
C LEU A 152 4.19 3.63 -4.85
N HIS A 153 3.56 2.46 -4.80
CA HIS A 153 3.00 1.80 -5.96
C HIS A 153 1.49 1.62 -5.72
N ILE A 154 0.66 2.13 -6.62
CA ILE A 154 -0.79 2.01 -6.54
C ILE A 154 -1.29 1.27 -7.78
N ASP A 155 -1.85 0.09 -7.58
CA ASP A 155 -2.51 -0.69 -8.63
C ASP A 155 -4.01 -0.42 -8.58
N VAL A 156 -4.51 0.34 -9.56
CA VAL A 156 -5.93 0.66 -9.65
C VAL A 156 -6.60 -0.38 -10.54
N THR A 157 -7.59 -1.10 -10.01
CA THR A 157 -8.32 -2.13 -10.77
C THR A 157 -9.82 -1.90 -10.77
N CYS A 158 -10.50 -2.48 -11.76
CA CYS A 158 -11.95 -2.47 -11.88
C CYS A 158 -12.40 -3.83 -12.42
N ARG A 159 -13.02 -4.67 -11.58
CA ARG A 159 -13.47 -6.03 -11.92
C ARG A 159 -14.96 -6.10 -12.31
N HIS A 160 -15.78 -5.12 -11.93
CA HIS A 160 -17.21 -5.07 -12.23
C HIS A 160 -17.59 -4.04 -13.31
N LEU A 161 -18.26 -4.55 -14.35
CA LEU A 161 -18.68 -3.92 -15.60
C LEU A 161 -19.86 -2.92 -15.46
N HIS A 162 -19.93 -2.12 -14.39
CA HIS A 162 -21.00 -1.12 -14.23
C HIS A 162 -20.65 0.26 -14.82
N GLY A 163 -19.61 0.32 -15.65
CA GLY A 163 -19.16 1.49 -16.40
C GLY A 163 -17.84 1.15 -17.08
N SER A 164 -17.46 1.90 -18.12
CA SER A 164 -16.13 1.74 -18.68
C SER A 164 -15.11 2.35 -17.70
N PRO A 165 -14.03 1.65 -17.30
CA PRO A 165 -12.96 2.27 -16.51
C PRO A 165 -12.44 3.55 -17.15
N ARG A 166 -12.44 3.60 -18.48
CA ARG A 166 -12.15 4.79 -19.29
C ARG A 166 -13.05 5.97 -18.96
N GLU A 167 -14.36 5.77 -18.83
CA GLU A 167 -15.32 6.85 -18.52
C GLU A 167 -15.03 7.45 -17.14
N LEU A 168 -14.73 6.60 -16.15
CA LEU A 168 -14.34 7.07 -14.81
C LEU A 168 -13.07 7.93 -14.86
N TRP A 169 -12.04 7.50 -15.57
CA TRP A 169 -10.80 8.27 -15.72
C TRP A 169 -11.01 9.54 -16.54
N GLN A 170 -11.90 9.54 -17.53
CA GLN A 170 -12.28 10.75 -18.28
C GLN A 170 -13.02 11.76 -17.41
N GLU A 171 -13.91 11.31 -16.53
CA GLU A 171 -14.72 12.18 -15.66
C GLU A 171 -13.96 12.65 -14.41
N GLN A 172 -13.18 11.77 -13.79
CA GLN A 172 -12.58 11.99 -12.46
C GLN A 172 -11.06 12.01 -12.47
N GLY A 173 -10.42 11.78 -13.62
CA GLY A 173 -8.95 11.75 -13.74
C GLY A 173 -8.30 13.05 -13.28
N GLU A 174 -8.84 14.21 -13.64
CA GLU A 174 -8.28 15.49 -13.20
C GLU A 174 -8.29 15.66 -11.67
N GLU A 175 -9.38 15.30 -11.00
CA GLU A 175 -9.48 15.40 -9.53
C GLU A 175 -8.58 14.36 -8.86
N PHE A 176 -8.45 13.16 -9.43
CA PHE A 176 -7.46 12.17 -8.99
C PHE A 176 -6.05 12.77 -9.04
N MET A 177 -5.68 13.42 -10.14
CA MET A 177 -4.34 13.97 -10.32
C MET A 177 -4.09 15.16 -9.40
N LYS A 178 -5.12 15.96 -9.12
CA LYS A 178 -5.05 17.01 -8.10
C LYS A 178 -4.75 16.46 -6.71
N MET A 179 -5.29 15.30 -6.35
CA MET A 179 -4.95 14.62 -5.09
C MET A 179 -3.53 14.04 -5.14
N ALA A 180 -3.13 13.40 -6.23
CA ALA A 180 -1.79 12.86 -6.41
C ALA A 180 -0.69 13.94 -6.34
N ARG A 181 -0.96 15.16 -6.81
CA ARG A 181 -0.07 16.34 -6.69
C ARG A 181 0.34 16.64 -5.25
N THR A 182 -0.52 16.33 -4.28
CA THR A 182 -0.23 16.58 -2.86
C THR A 182 0.80 15.62 -2.27
N ILE A 183 1.07 14.50 -2.97
CA ILE A 183 2.02 13.47 -2.53
C ILE A 183 3.38 13.75 -3.20
N ILE A 184 4.27 14.38 -2.44
CA ILE A 184 5.60 14.79 -2.90
C ILE A 184 6.76 14.01 -2.26
N ALA A 185 6.48 13.27 -1.18
CA ALA A 185 7.50 12.58 -0.41
C ALA A 185 8.20 11.40 -1.15
N PRO A 186 7.47 10.52 -1.87
CA PRO A 186 8.07 9.37 -2.53
C PRO A 186 9.06 9.78 -3.61
N ARG A 187 10.21 9.09 -3.64
CA ARG A 187 11.20 9.22 -4.72
C ARG A 187 10.72 8.51 -5.99
N GLU A 188 9.99 7.42 -5.80
CA GLU A 188 9.36 6.61 -6.82
C GLU A 188 7.86 6.53 -6.47
N PHE A 189 7.02 7.09 -7.33
CA PHE A 189 5.57 7.03 -7.20
C PHE A 189 4.99 6.56 -8.53
N VAL A 190 4.42 5.35 -8.54
CA VAL A 190 3.84 4.74 -9.73
C VAL A 190 2.36 4.46 -9.47
N VAL A 191 1.51 4.87 -10.41
CA VAL A 191 0.10 4.50 -10.44
C VAL A 191 -0.13 3.68 -11.70
N ILE A 192 -0.54 2.43 -11.52
CA ILE A 192 -0.92 1.52 -12.61
C ILE A 192 -2.43 1.67 -12.82
N LEU A 193 -2.82 2.04 -14.03
CA LEU A 193 -4.20 2.29 -14.41
C LEU A 193 -4.92 0.98 -14.73
N SER A 194 -6.24 1.03 -14.67
CA SER A 194 -7.11 -0.13 -14.89
C SER A 194 -7.33 -0.48 -16.37
N ASP A 195 -7.08 0.44 -17.30
CA ASP A 195 -7.39 0.29 -18.73
C ASP A 195 -6.19 0.74 -19.60
N PRO A 196 -5.80 -0.02 -20.64
CA PRO A 196 -4.73 0.34 -21.56
C PRO A 196 -5.02 1.57 -22.43
N GLU A 197 -6.28 2.02 -22.52
CA GLU A 197 -6.66 3.22 -23.29
C GLU A 197 -6.69 4.50 -22.43
N CYS A 198 -6.35 4.43 -21.14
CA CYS A 198 -6.29 5.61 -20.30
C CYS A 198 -5.18 6.59 -20.72
N GLU A 199 -5.45 7.88 -20.58
CA GLU A 199 -4.44 8.92 -20.73
C GLU A 199 -3.40 8.83 -19.60
N THR A 200 -2.15 9.14 -19.89
CA THR A 200 -1.04 9.08 -18.93
C THR A 200 -0.28 10.40 -18.82
N ASP A 201 -0.65 11.40 -19.61
CA ASP A 201 0.02 12.69 -19.76
C ASP A 201 -0.55 13.79 -18.84
N TYR A 202 -1.27 13.39 -17.80
CA TYR A 202 -1.78 14.32 -16.80
C TYR A 202 -0.66 15.09 -16.11
N ASP A 203 -0.91 16.38 -15.86
CA ASP A 203 -0.02 17.20 -15.02
C ASP A 203 -0.12 16.76 -13.55
N VAL A 204 1.02 16.31 -13.02
CA VAL A 204 1.19 15.85 -11.64
C VAL A 204 1.96 16.85 -10.77
N GLY A 205 2.20 18.07 -11.28
CA GLY A 205 2.84 19.17 -10.55
C GLY A 205 4.24 18.80 -10.03
N GLU A 206 4.49 19.03 -8.75
CA GLU A 206 5.76 18.67 -8.09
C GLU A 206 5.84 17.19 -7.68
N SER A 207 4.74 16.44 -7.80
CA SER A 207 4.73 15.01 -7.51
C SER A 207 5.57 14.25 -8.53
N ARG A 208 6.24 13.20 -8.06
CA ARG A 208 6.99 12.26 -8.93
C ARG A 208 6.12 11.12 -9.44
N CYS A 209 4.80 11.31 -9.41
CA CYS A 209 3.82 10.33 -9.89
C CYS A 209 4.06 10.03 -11.37
N VAL A 210 4.19 8.76 -11.71
CA VAL A 210 4.24 8.26 -13.08
C VAL A 210 3.07 7.32 -13.29
N LEU A 211 2.22 7.66 -14.25
CA LEU A 211 1.12 6.81 -14.68
C LEU A 211 1.65 5.73 -15.62
N ARG A 212 1.24 4.49 -15.38
CA ARG A 212 1.56 3.35 -16.23
C ARG A 212 0.27 2.64 -16.61
N LEU A 213 0.24 2.16 -17.84
CA LEU A 213 -0.82 1.28 -18.30
C LEU A 213 -0.61 -0.12 -17.71
N PRO A 214 -1.67 -0.92 -17.56
CA PRO A 214 -1.54 -2.29 -17.10
C PRO A 214 -0.70 -3.06 -18.14
N GLU A 215 0.31 -3.80 -17.68
CA GLU A 215 1.02 -4.72 -18.56
C GLU A 215 0.03 -5.79 -19.01
N VAL A 216 -0.26 -5.86 -20.32
CA VAL A 216 -1.06 -6.96 -20.88
C VAL A 216 -0.38 -8.26 -20.47
N PRO A 217 -1.05 -9.17 -19.74
CA PRO A 217 -0.47 -10.45 -19.40
C PRO A 217 -0.04 -11.10 -20.70
N ARG A 218 1.25 -11.40 -20.86
CA ARG A 218 1.66 -12.33 -21.93
C ARG A 218 0.86 -13.60 -21.68
N PRO A 219 0.17 -14.16 -22.69
CA PRO A 219 -0.54 -15.43 -22.52
C PRO A 219 0.46 -16.41 -21.90
N THR A 220 0.13 -16.89 -20.70
CA THR A 220 0.91 -17.92 -20.05
C THR A 220 0.84 -19.15 -20.92
N ASP A 221 1.97 -19.49 -21.55
CA ASP A 221 2.22 -20.80 -22.19
C ASP A 221 2.31 -21.89 -21.10
N ASP A 222 1.24 -22.06 -20.31
CA ASP A 222 1.10 -23.18 -19.40
C ASP A 222 -0.02 -24.11 -19.89
N PRO A 223 0.32 -25.16 -20.66
CA PRO A 223 -0.66 -26.11 -21.19
C PRO A 223 -1.18 -27.12 -20.14
N SER A 224 -1.00 -26.88 -18.83
CA SER A 224 -1.31 -27.86 -17.78
C SER A 224 -2.68 -27.72 -17.09
N LEU A 225 -3.60 -26.91 -17.63
CA LEU A 225 -4.99 -26.82 -17.13
C LEU A 225 -6.03 -27.06 -18.23
N LEU A 226 -5.96 -28.23 -18.86
CA LEU A 226 -7.09 -28.89 -19.55
C LEU A 226 -7.45 -30.19 -18.82
#